data_AF-A0A7S2D239-F1
#
_entry.id   AF-A0A7S2D239-F1
#
_cell.length_a   1.000
_cell.length_b   1.000
_cell.length_c   1.000
_cell.angle_alpha   90.00
_cell.angle_beta   90.00
_cell.angle_gamma   90.00
#
_symmetry.space_group_name_H-M   'P 1'
#
loop_
_entity.id
_entity.type
_entity.pdbx_description
1 polymer ?
#
loop_
_entity_poly.entity_id
_entity_poly.type
_entity_poly.pdbx_seq_one_letter_code
_entity_poly.pdbx_strand_id
1 'polypeptide(L)'
;LDLQLDAAQYHIDAQAMAEGRTDDVYQSFNVLVRRKPKENNFKAILQCIRDLMTTPLVVPEWLQDVLLGYGDPASACYWKLPDEQKVTTYDFFDTFLDVDHIAAAFPHASVVLKETPPPGSP
;
A
#
# COMPACT_ATOMS: atom_id res chain seq x y z
N LEU A 1 27.52 -9.06 -20.18
CA LEU A 1 26.28 -8.29 -19.93
C LEU A 1 25.23 -9.35 -19.82
N ASP A 2 24.74 -9.56 -18.61
CA ASP A 2 23.87 -10.70 -18.34
C ASP A 2 22.45 -10.16 -18.23
N LEU A 3 21.54 -10.71 -19.03
CA LEU A 3 20.15 -10.25 -19.14
C LEU A 3 19.21 -11.40 -18.86
N GLN A 4 18.13 -11.11 -18.13
CA GLN A 4 17.05 -12.05 -17.90
C GLN A 4 15.96 -11.88 -18.97
N LEU A 5 15.64 -12.98 -19.64
CA LEU A 5 14.55 -13.06 -20.61
C LEU A 5 13.23 -13.39 -19.91
N ASP A 6 12.12 -13.08 -20.57
CA ASP A 6 10.80 -13.48 -20.09
C ASP A 6 10.58 -14.98 -20.34
N ALA A 7 10.32 -15.74 -19.27
CA ALA A 7 10.19 -17.19 -19.35
C ALA A 7 8.94 -17.64 -20.13
N ALA A 8 7.85 -16.86 -20.06
CA ALA A 8 6.62 -17.20 -20.78
C ALA A 8 6.81 -17.01 -22.28
N GLN A 9 7.43 -15.91 -22.70
CA GLN A 9 7.76 -15.69 -24.11
C GLN A 9 8.74 -16.74 -24.63
N TYR A 10 9.78 -17.06 -23.85
CA TYR A 10 10.73 -18.12 -24.22
C TYR A 10 10.04 -19.47 -24.45
N HIS A 11 9.08 -19.83 -23.60
CA HIS A 11 8.32 -21.07 -23.76
C HIS A 11 7.49 -21.09 -25.06
N ILE A 12 6.81 -19.97 -25.38
CA ILE A 12 6.02 -19.84 -26.62
C ILE A 12 6.92 -19.96 -27.86
N ASP A 13 8.07 -19.29 -27.84
CA ASP A 13 9.01 -19.32 -28.96
C ASP A 13 9.63 -20.72 -29.15
N ALA A 14 9.97 -21.40 -28.05
CA ALA A 14 10.49 -22.76 -28.08
C ALA A 14 9.46 -23.76 -28.64
N GLN A 15 8.17 -23.59 -28.31
CA GLN A 15 7.08 -24.38 -28.90
C GLN A 15 6.92 -24.10 -30.40
N ALA A 16 6.93 -22.84 -30.81
CA ALA A 16 6.83 -22.46 -32.22
C ALA A 16 7.98 -23.02 -33.07
N MET A 17 9.19 -23.06 -32.50
CA MET A 17 10.35 -23.70 -33.12
C MET A 17 10.18 -25.22 -33.23
N ALA A 18 9.71 -25.89 -32.16
CA ALA A 18 9.48 -27.33 -32.18
C ALA A 18 8.44 -27.75 -33.25
N GLU A 19 7.46 -26.87 -33.51
CA GLU A 19 6.46 -27.05 -34.55
C GLU A 19 6.92 -26.61 -35.96
N GLY A 20 8.17 -26.15 -36.10
CA GLY A 20 8.75 -25.71 -37.37
C GLY A 20 8.16 -24.42 -37.94
N ARG A 21 7.48 -23.62 -37.11
CA ARG A 21 6.84 -22.35 -37.54
C ARG A 21 7.83 -21.18 -37.57
N THR A 22 8.90 -21.24 -36.79
CA THR A 22 9.90 -20.16 -36.63
C THR A 22 11.30 -20.72 -36.39
N ASP A 23 12.33 -20.03 -36.89
CA ASP A 23 13.74 -20.32 -36.58
C ASP A 23 14.14 -19.80 -35.17
N ASP A 24 15.38 -20.07 -34.74
CA ASP A 24 15.91 -19.62 -33.45
C ASP A 24 16.11 -18.11 -33.36
N VAL A 25 15.07 -17.44 -32.88
CA VAL A 25 15.02 -15.99 -32.68
C VAL A 25 16.17 -15.52 -31.77
N TYR A 26 16.58 -16.32 -30.78
CA TYR A 26 17.57 -15.94 -29.78
C TYR A 26 19.01 -15.87 -30.33
N GLN A 27 19.28 -16.46 -31.51
CA GLN A 27 20.55 -16.32 -32.21
C GLN A 27 20.57 -15.19 -33.25
N SER A 28 19.41 -14.61 -33.56
CA SER A 28 19.26 -13.62 -34.63
C SER A 28 19.37 -12.15 -34.18
N PHE A 29 19.48 -11.89 -32.87
CA PHE A 29 19.54 -10.53 -32.34
C PHE A 29 20.82 -9.81 -32.76
N ASN A 30 20.68 -8.66 -33.42
CA ASN A 30 21.78 -7.81 -33.85
C ASN A 30 21.74 -6.39 -33.25
N VAL A 31 20.66 -6.03 -32.55
CA VAL A 31 20.45 -4.69 -31.97
C VAL A 31 19.91 -4.80 -30.55
N LEU A 32 20.50 -4.03 -29.63
CA LEU A 32 20.00 -3.84 -28.26
C LEU A 32 19.63 -2.38 -28.03
N VAL A 33 18.36 -2.11 -27.72
CA VAL A 33 17.84 -0.76 -27.48
C VAL A 33 17.69 -0.52 -25.97
N ARG A 34 18.27 0.59 -25.47
CA ARG A 34 18.12 1.03 -24.08
C ARG A 34 17.18 2.24 -24.00
N ARG A 35 16.31 2.26 -22.99
CA ARG A 35 15.38 3.36 -22.71
C ARG A 35 15.84 4.17 -21.49
N LYS A 36 15.33 5.39 -21.34
CA LYS A 36 15.61 6.25 -20.17
C LYS A 36 15.07 5.58 -18.89
N PRO A 37 15.84 5.53 -17.79
CA PRO A 37 15.42 4.84 -16.57
C PRO A 37 14.08 5.31 -15.99
N LYS A 38 13.81 6.62 -16.03
CA LYS A 38 12.56 7.20 -15.49
C LYS A 38 11.29 6.73 -16.22
N GLU A 39 11.42 6.32 -17.48
CA GLU A 39 10.30 5.89 -18.33
C GLU A 39 10.25 4.35 -18.48
N ASN A 40 11.21 3.62 -17.88
CA ASN A 40 11.39 2.18 -18.10
C ASN A 40 10.97 1.33 -16.89
N ASN A 41 9.85 1.68 -16.26
CA ASN A 41 9.35 1.00 -15.05
C ASN A 41 8.18 0.03 -15.33
N PHE A 42 7.74 -0.11 -16.58
CA PHE A 42 6.54 -0.88 -16.94
C PHE A 42 6.60 -2.33 -16.46
N LYS A 43 7.74 -3.02 -16.65
CA LYS A 43 7.88 -4.44 -16.28
C LYS A 43 7.78 -4.64 -14.77
N ALA A 44 8.42 -3.78 -13.98
CA ALA A 44 8.36 -3.85 -12.51
C ALA A 44 6.95 -3.62 -11.97
N ILE A 45 6.22 -2.65 -12.57
CA ILE A 45 4.83 -2.36 -12.18
C ILE A 45 3.91 -3.54 -12.54
N LEU A 46 4.02 -4.10 -13.76
CA LEU A 46 3.21 -5.25 -14.16
C LEU A 46 3.51 -6.49 -13.32
N GLN A 47 4.77 -6.70 -12.95
CA GLN A 47 5.14 -7.78 -12.04
C GLN A 47 4.50 -7.58 -10.67
N CYS A 48 4.54 -6.36 -10.12
CA CYS A 48 3.88 -6.03 -8.85
C CYS A 48 2.35 -6.27 -8.90
N ILE A 49 1.68 -5.86 -9.99
CA ILE A 49 0.24 -6.12 -10.17
C ILE A 49 -0.03 -7.64 -10.20
N ARG A 50 0.78 -8.41 -10.94
CA ARG A 50 0.66 -9.87 -10.99
C ARG A 50 0.85 -10.48 -9.59
N ASP A 51 1.88 -10.06 -8.87
CA ASP A 51 2.20 -10.56 -7.54
C ASP A 51 1.06 -10.24 -6.54
N LEU A 52 0.46 -9.06 -6.65
CA LEU A 52 -0.72 -8.68 -5.87
C LEU A 52 -1.94 -9.55 -6.17
N MET A 53 -2.10 -10.02 -7.42
CA MET A 53 -3.20 -10.90 -7.79
C MET A 53 -2.99 -12.36 -7.37
N THR A 54 -1.74 -12.82 -7.26
CA THR A 54 -1.41 -14.22 -6.92
C THR A 54 -1.23 -14.44 -5.42
N THR A 55 -0.98 -13.38 -4.66
CA THR A 55 -0.83 -13.42 -3.20
C THR A 55 -2.20 -13.24 -2.53
N PRO A 56 -2.53 -13.94 -1.43
CA PRO A 56 -3.73 -13.65 -0.66
C PRO A 56 -3.67 -12.21 -0.13
N LEU A 57 -4.47 -11.33 -0.74
CA LEU A 57 -4.58 -9.94 -0.33
C LEU A 57 -5.47 -9.86 0.92
N VAL A 58 -4.88 -9.50 2.05
CA VAL A 58 -5.63 -9.23 3.27
C VAL A 58 -5.95 -7.74 3.31
N VAL A 59 -7.04 -7.33 2.67
CA VAL A 59 -7.58 -5.97 2.81
C VAL A 59 -8.39 -5.92 4.10
N PRO A 60 -8.23 -4.88 4.95
CA PRO A 60 -9.13 -4.69 6.09
C PRO A 60 -10.58 -4.60 5.63
N GLU A 61 -11.49 -5.31 6.30
CA GLU A 61 -12.90 -5.39 5.91
C GLU A 61 -13.56 -4.01 5.81
N TRP A 62 -13.20 -3.08 6.70
CA TRP A 62 -13.72 -1.70 6.70
C TRP A 62 -13.31 -0.89 5.46
N LEU A 63 -12.24 -1.29 4.76
CA LEU A 63 -11.75 -0.61 3.54
C LEU A 63 -12.23 -1.28 2.27
N GLN A 64 -12.53 -2.59 2.31
CA GLN A 64 -12.84 -3.38 1.12
C GLN A 64 -14.00 -2.79 0.31
N ASP A 65 -15.12 -2.47 0.98
CA ASP A 65 -16.30 -1.93 0.30
C ASP A 65 -16.03 -0.55 -0.30
N VAL A 66 -15.34 0.32 0.46
CA VAL A 66 -14.98 1.67 0.02
C VAL A 66 -14.01 1.62 -1.18
N LEU A 67 -13.03 0.73 -1.14
CA LEU A 67 -12.05 0.54 -2.21
C LEU A 67 -12.71 0.04 -3.51
N LEU A 68 -13.68 -0.86 -3.39
CA LEU A 68 -14.44 -1.39 -4.54
C LEU A 68 -15.53 -0.42 -5.02
N GLY A 69 -15.79 0.66 -4.28
CA GLY A 69 -16.78 1.68 -4.63
C GLY A 69 -18.22 1.33 -4.27
N TYR A 70 -18.42 0.39 -3.35
CA TYR A 70 -19.72 0.02 -2.80
C TYR A 70 -19.96 0.69 -1.44
N GLY A 71 -21.23 0.72 -1.01
CA GLY A 71 -21.59 1.15 0.33
C GLY A 71 -21.49 2.66 0.57
N ASP A 72 -21.34 3.05 1.83
CA ASP A 72 -21.19 4.44 2.28
C ASP A 72 -19.70 4.83 2.31
N PRO A 73 -19.28 5.90 1.59
CA PRO A 73 -17.89 6.36 1.63
C PRO A 73 -17.43 6.80 3.02
N ALA A 74 -18.36 7.15 3.92
CA ALA A 74 -18.04 7.52 5.30
C ALA A 74 -17.83 6.31 6.24
N SER A 75 -18.05 5.07 5.78
CA SER A 75 -17.86 3.85 6.59
C SER A 75 -16.41 3.66 7.06
N ALA A 76 -15.43 4.17 6.31
CA ALA A 76 -14.02 4.14 6.69
C ALA A 76 -13.60 5.31 7.61
N CYS A 77 -14.53 6.17 8.03
CA CYS A 77 -14.21 7.25 8.97
C CYS A 77 -13.94 6.71 10.37
N TYR A 78 -12.98 7.31 11.09
CA TYR A 78 -12.53 6.83 12.41
C TYR A 78 -13.65 6.68 13.45
N TRP A 79 -14.71 7.48 13.37
CA TRP A 79 -15.85 7.41 14.28
C TRP A 79 -16.86 6.29 13.95
N LYS A 80 -16.83 5.73 12.73
CA LYS A 80 -17.70 4.62 12.30
C LYS A 80 -17.04 3.24 12.39
N LEU A 81 -15.76 3.17 12.76
CA LEU A 81 -15.07 1.91 12.98
C LEU A 81 -15.72 1.08 14.10
N PRO A 82 -15.56 -0.25 14.12
CA PRO A 82 -15.98 -1.09 15.25
C PRO A 82 -15.32 -0.62 16.55
N ASP A 83 -16.02 -0.70 17.68
CA ASP A 83 -15.53 -0.17 18.95
C ASP A 83 -14.23 -0.84 19.43
N GLU A 84 -14.01 -2.10 19.06
CA GLU A 84 -12.78 -2.86 19.32
C GLU A 84 -11.55 -2.29 18.58
N GLN A 85 -11.77 -1.59 17.46
CA GLN A 85 -10.72 -0.98 16.64
C GLN A 85 -10.58 0.53 16.89
N LYS A 86 -11.52 1.14 17.63
CA LYS A 86 -11.46 2.54 18.00
C LYS A 86 -10.44 2.74 19.11
N VAL A 87 -9.38 3.49 18.81
CA VAL A 87 -8.48 3.98 19.84
C VAL A 87 -9.16 5.18 20.52
N THR A 88 -9.39 5.04 21.83
CA THR A 88 -10.06 6.04 22.67
C THR A 88 -9.09 6.86 23.52
N THR A 89 -7.86 6.37 23.68
CA THR A 89 -6.79 7.02 24.43
C THR A 89 -5.59 7.21 23.52
N TYR A 90 -5.13 8.45 23.37
CA TYR A 90 -3.96 8.80 22.57
C TYR A 90 -2.96 9.55 23.43
N ASP A 91 -1.68 9.21 23.28
CA ASP A 91 -0.59 10.07 23.69
C ASP A 91 -0.31 11.06 22.56
N PHE A 92 -0.52 12.34 22.84
CA PHE A 92 -0.30 13.42 21.87
C PHE A 92 1.14 13.94 21.89
N PHE A 93 2.02 13.40 22.73
CA PHE A 93 3.42 13.80 22.86
C PHE A 93 3.58 15.33 22.93
N ASP A 94 4.28 15.93 21.96
CA ASP A 94 4.59 17.36 21.85
C ASP A 94 3.63 18.13 20.92
N THR A 95 2.50 17.53 20.53
CA THR A 95 1.50 18.19 19.67
C THR A 95 0.95 19.47 20.30
N PHE A 96 0.80 19.49 21.63
CA PHE A 96 0.30 20.65 22.38
C PHE A 96 1.41 21.34 23.17
N LEU A 97 1.36 22.66 23.22
CA LEU A 97 2.38 23.50 23.87
C LEU A 97 2.03 23.72 25.34
N ASP A 98 0.75 24.00 25.60
CA ASP A 98 0.18 24.26 26.91
C ASP A 98 -1.32 23.91 26.93
N VAL A 99 -1.95 24.07 28.10
CA VAL A 99 -3.38 23.78 28.32
C VAL A 99 -4.28 24.72 27.50
N ASP A 100 -3.85 25.97 27.28
CA ASP A 100 -4.60 26.95 26.49
C ASP A 100 -4.64 26.54 25.00
N HIS A 101 -3.53 25.98 24.47
CA HIS A 101 -3.48 25.42 23.13
C HIS A 101 -4.43 24.22 22.98
N ILE A 102 -4.58 23.38 24.01
CA ILE A 102 -5.56 22.28 24.00
C ILE A 102 -6.99 22.83 23.95
N ALA A 103 -7.32 23.82 24.78
CA ALA A 103 -8.65 24.43 24.78
C ALA A 103 -8.98 25.13 23.45
N ALA A 104 -8.00 25.77 22.83
CA ALA A 104 -8.14 26.38 21.51
C ALA A 104 -8.30 25.36 20.38
N ALA A 105 -7.62 24.21 20.46
CA ALA A 105 -7.69 23.15 19.46
C ALA A 105 -9.05 22.41 19.48
N PHE A 106 -9.70 22.33 20.65
CA PHE A 106 -11.01 21.69 20.81
C PHE A 106 -12.07 22.66 21.37
N PRO A 107 -12.48 23.69 20.61
CA PRO A 107 -13.36 24.76 21.10
C PRO A 107 -14.77 24.28 21.48
N HIS A 108 -15.16 23.08 21.02
CA HIS A 108 -16.46 22.48 21.28
C HIS A 108 -16.40 21.30 22.28
N ALA A 109 -15.22 21.03 22.86
CA ALA A 109 -15.05 19.97 23.86
C ALA A 109 -14.69 20.57 25.22
N SER A 110 -15.13 19.91 26.29
CA SER A 110 -14.74 20.28 27.66
C SER A 110 -13.41 19.61 28.01
N VAL A 111 -12.38 20.40 28.29
CA VAL A 111 -11.06 19.89 28.69
C VAL A 111 -11.06 19.64 30.20
N VAL A 112 -10.86 18.39 30.60
CA VAL A 112 -10.73 17.99 32.01
C VAL A 112 -9.35 17.38 32.23
N LEU A 113 -8.54 18.03 33.08
CA LEU A 113 -7.24 17.51 33.47
C LEU A 113 -7.43 16.48 34.58
N LYS A 114 -6.84 15.29 34.41
CA LYS A 114 -6.81 14.28 35.47
C LYS A 114 -5.78 14.72 36.50
N GLU A 115 -6.21 15.01 37.73
CA GLU A 115 -5.29 15.31 38.83
C GLU A 115 -4.35 14.11 39.01
N THR A 116 -3.04 14.34 38.84
CA THR A 116 -2.04 13.37 39.29
C THR A 116 -2.03 13.41 40.82
N PRO A 117 -2.14 12.26 41.51
CA PRO A 117 -2.00 12.25 42.96
C PRO A 117 -0.63 12.83 43.33
N PRO A 118 -0.56 13.69 44.37
CA PRO A 118 0.69 14.32 44.76
C PRO A 118 1.74 13.26 45.13
N PRO A 119 3.02 13.45 44.78
CA PRO A 119 4.08 12.53 45.18
C PRO A 119 4.30 12.65 46.69
N GLY A 120 3.67 11.76 47.46
CA GLY A 120 3.84 11.65 48.90
C GLY A 120 2.57 11.87 49.71
N SER A 121 1.66 10.89 49.70
CA SER A 121 0.68 10.58 50.76
C SER A 121 0.20 9.13 50.51
N PRO A 122 -0.07 8.36 51.58
CA PRO A 122 0.25 6.93 51.72
C PRO A 122 -0.48 5.98 50.77
#